data_AF-A0A7S4CIX2-F1
#
_entry.id   AF-A0A7S4CIX2-F1
#
_cell.length_a   1.000
_cell.length_b   1.000
_cell.length_c   1.000
_cell.angle_alpha   90.00
_cell.angle_beta   90.00
_cell.angle_gamma   90.00
#
_symmetry.space_group_name_H-M   'P 1'
#
loop_
_entity.id
_entity.type
_entity.pdbx_description
1 polymer ?
#
loop_
_entity_poly.entity_id
_entity_poly.type
_entity_poly.pdbx_seq_one_letter_code
_entity_poly.pdbx_strand_id
1 'polypeptide(L)'
;KVKILFNKRDSALLEFRNPAQAKAAKDMLQGCPMYGRVLHIMNSSKQYITIASQQIPDYQDSGLSREFPDSKMHRFKDTASRQFAYIRAPCETLHVSNVPPHTDEQGLRELFAPYGVAHAELFRKKASMANVVMTSKEAAVHA
;
A
#
# COMPACT_ATOMS: atom_id res chain seq x y z
N LYS A 1 -11.50 -5.96 -0.44
CA LYS A 1 -12.11 -5.56 0.86
C LYS A 1 -11.06 -5.65 1.95
N VAL A 2 -11.21 -4.90 3.05
CA VAL A 2 -10.31 -4.98 4.21
C VAL A 2 -11.15 -5.15 5.48
N LYS A 3 -10.76 -6.07 6.35
CA LYS A 3 -11.40 -6.31 7.65
C LYS A 3 -10.36 -6.55 8.74
N ILE A 4 -10.21 -5.60 9.66
CA ILE A 4 -9.41 -5.76 10.87
C ILE A 4 -10.18 -6.65 11.85
N LEU A 5 -9.50 -7.62 12.47
CA LEU A 5 -10.15 -8.55 13.38
C LEU A 5 -10.36 -7.90 14.75
N PHE A 6 -11.61 -7.86 15.22
CA PHE A 6 -11.96 -7.20 16.49
C PHE A 6 -11.18 -7.75 17.70
N ASN A 7 -11.12 -9.08 17.84
CA ASN A 7 -10.40 -9.77 18.91
C ASN A 7 -8.88 -9.85 18.71
N LYS A 8 -8.39 -9.47 17.52
CA LYS A 8 -6.98 -9.56 17.14
C LYS A 8 -6.60 -8.35 16.28
N ARG A 9 -6.51 -7.18 16.92
CA ARG A 9 -6.36 -5.88 16.24
C ARG A 9 -5.05 -5.67 15.50
N ASP A 10 -4.07 -6.57 15.70
CA ASP A 10 -2.84 -6.62 14.91
C ASP A 10 -2.96 -7.48 13.63
N SER A 11 -4.15 -7.99 13.34
CA SER A 11 -4.43 -8.87 12.21
C SER A 11 -5.61 -8.38 11.39
N ALA A 12 -5.51 -8.53 10.06
CA ALA A 12 -6.57 -8.17 9.14
C ALA A 12 -6.73 -9.24 8.04
N LEU A 13 -7.94 -9.32 7.50
CA LEU A 13 -8.25 -10.05 6.29
C LEU A 13 -8.31 -9.06 5.13
N LEU A 14 -7.64 -9.40 4.03
CA LEU A 14 -7.67 -8.66 2.79
C LEU A 14 -8.23 -9.56 1.69
N GLU A 15 -9.26 -9.07 1.01
CA GLU A 15 -9.85 -9.72 -0.17
C GLU A 15 -9.41 -8.95 -1.41
N PHE A 16 -8.67 -9.65 -2.28
CA PHE A 16 -8.21 -9.14 -3.57
C PHE A 16 -9.21 -9.49 -4.66
N ARG A 17 -9.08 -8.83 -5.82
CA ARG A 17 -9.98 -9.05 -6.95
C ARG A 17 -9.88 -10.47 -7.54
N ASN A 18 -8.69 -11.07 -7.50
CA ASN A 18 -8.47 -12.43 -7.96
C ASN A 18 -7.30 -13.11 -7.21
N PRO A 19 -7.15 -14.44 -7.32
CA PRO A 19 -6.09 -15.18 -6.62
C PRO A 19 -4.67 -14.79 -7.03
N ALA A 20 -4.45 -14.40 -8.28
CA ALA A 20 -3.12 -14.00 -8.76
C ALA A 20 -2.64 -12.72 -8.06
N GLN A 21 -3.54 -11.74 -7.84
CA GLN A 21 -3.23 -10.53 -7.08
C GLN A 21 -2.95 -10.83 -5.61
N ALA A 22 -3.73 -11.72 -4.99
CA ALA A 22 -3.49 -12.15 -3.62
C ALA A 22 -2.11 -12.81 -3.48
N LYS A 23 -1.75 -13.68 -4.44
CA LYS A 23 -0.44 -14.32 -4.49
C LYS A 23 0.68 -13.30 -4.63
N ALA A 24 0.56 -12.36 -5.58
CA ALA A 24 1.57 -11.32 -5.79
C ALA A 24 1.75 -10.44 -4.55
N ALA A 25 0.67 -10.04 -3.88
CA ALA A 25 0.75 -9.27 -2.64
C ALA A 25 1.47 -10.06 -1.54
N LYS A 26 1.13 -11.34 -1.36
CA LYS A 26 1.84 -12.22 -0.42
C LYS A 26 3.33 -12.33 -0.75
N ASP A 27 3.67 -12.64 -1.99
CA ASP A 27 5.05 -12.87 -2.42
C ASP A 27 5.92 -11.62 -2.25
N MET A 28 5.36 -10.42 -2.47
CA MET A 28 6.12 -9.16 -2.37
C MET A 28 6.18 -8.59 -0.95
N LEU A 29 5.16 -8.82 -0.11
CA LEU A 29 5.03 -8.17 1.20
C LEU A 29 5.34 -9.08 2.39
N GLN A 30 5.49 -10.39 2.19
CA GLN A 30 5.88 -11.31 3.26
C GLN A 30 7.22 -10.86 3.87
N GLY A 31 7.25 -10.70 5.20
CA GLY A 31 8.47 -10.28 5.89
C GLY A 31 8.77 -8.79 5.78
N CYS A 32 7.87 -7.98 5.22
CA CYS A 32 8.06 -6.54 5.11
C CYS A 32 7.95 -5.85 6.48
N PRO A 33 8.91 -4.98 6.87
CA PRO A 33 8.79 -4.20 8.09
C PRO A 33 7.71 -3.12 7.97
N MET A 34 6.92 -2.93 9.02
CA MET A 34 5.84 -1.95 9.11
C MET A 34 5.50 -1.68 10.59
N TYR A 35 5.51 -0.41 10.99
CA TYR A 35 5.16 0.05 12.34
C TYR A 35 5.91 -0.67 13.48
N GLY A 36 7.21 -0.88 13.32
CA GLY A 36 8.10 -1.56 14.28
C GLY A 36 7.92 -3.08 14.32
N ARG A 37 7.16 -3.66 13.39
CA ARG A 37 6.89 -5.10 13.30
C ARG A 37 7.16 -5.62 11.90
N VAL A 38 7.14 -6.94 11.75
CA VAL A 38 7.29 -7.62 10.47
C VAL A 38 5.95 -8.21 10.04
N LEU A 39 5.53 -7.93 8.81
CA LEU A 39 4.30 -8.48 8.25
C LEU A 39 4.41 -10.00 8.07
N HIS A 40 3.44 -10.71 8.62
CA HIS A 40 3.26 -12.14 8.41
C HIS A 40 1.97 -12.38 7.61
N ILE A 41 2.11 -12.87 6.37
CA ILE A 41 1.03 -13.01 5.41
C ILE A 41 0.81 -14.49 5.09
N MET A 42 -0.43 -14.93 5.32
CA MET A 42 -0.87 -16.29 5.06
C MET A 42 -2.11 -16.29 4.18
N ASN A 43 -2.34 -17.38 3.47
CA ASN A 43 -3.60 -17.60 2.78
C ASN A 43 -4.71 -17.81 3.82
N SER A 44 -5.82 -17.09 3.65
CA SER A 44 -7.01 -17.28 4.47
C SER A 44 -7.72 -18.57 4.08
N SER A 45 -8.31 -19.27 5.04
CA SER A 45 -9.25 -20.37 4.77
C SER A 45 -10.62 -19.86 4.30
N LYS A 46 -10.91 -18.57 4.49
CA LYS A 46 -12.16 -17.94 4.03
C LYS A 46 -12.04 -17.54 2.56
N GLN A 47 -12.99 -17.98 1.74
CA GLN A 47 -13.07 -17.62 0.33
C GLN A 47 -13.44 -16.15 0.11
N TYR A 48 -14.32 -15.59 0.96
CA TYR A 48 -14.76 -14.19 0.89
C TYR A 48 -14.80 -13.56 2.29
N ILE A 49 -14.61 -12.25 2.35
CA ILE A 49 -14.79 -11.45 3.55
C ILE A 49 -16.27 -11.05 3.65
N THR A 50 -16.93 -11.60 4.66
CA THR A 50 -18.25 -11.13 5.09
C THR A 50 -18.09 -9.88 5.96
N ILE A 51 -18.70 -8.78 5.51
CA ILE A 51 -18.88 -7.59 6.32
C ILE A 51 -20.20 -7.77 7.04
N ALA A 52 -20.17 -7.75 8.38
CA ALA A 52 -21.40 -7.84 9.15
C ALA A 52 -22.26 -6.61 8.81
N SER A 53 -23.52 -6.84 8.44
CA SER A 53 -24.48 -5.79 8.17
C SER A 53 -24.80 -5.01 9.45
N GLN A 54 -25.39 -3.83 9.28
CA GLN A 54 -25.75 -2.83 10.30
C GLN A 54 -26.61 -3.35 11.48
N GLN A 55 -26.92 -4.63 11.58
CA GLN A 55 -27.82 -5.19 12.60
C GLN A 55 -27.13 -5.62 13.90
N ILE A 56 -25.80 -5.50 14.02
CA ILE A 56 -25.10 -5.69 15.29
C ILE A 56 -24.90 -4.29 15.92
N PRO A 57 -25.57 -3.98 17.05
CA PRO A 57 -25.57 -2.63 17.65
C PRO A 57 -24.17 -2.06 17.93
N ASP A 58 -23.23 -2.91 18.32
CA ASP A 58 -21.84 -2.50 18.63
C ASP A 58 -20.89 -2.49 17.42
N TYR A 59 -21.35 -2.92 16.24
CA TYR A 59 -20.51 -3.04 15.04
C TYR A 59 -20.58 -1.79 14.13
N GLN A 60 -21.65 -1.00 14.25
CA GLN A 60 -21.93 0.14 13.37
C GLN A 60 -20.84 1.23 13.41
N ASP A 61 -20.04 1.31 14.47
CA ASP A 61 -19.12 2.44 14.70
C ASP A 61 -17.63 2.07 14.77
N SER A 62 -17.30 0.79 14.52
CA SER A 62 -15.92 0.33 14.77
C SER A 62 -14.91 0.74 13.69
N GLY A 63 -15.38 1.09 12.48
CA GLY A 63 -14.50 1.41 11.34
C GLY A 63 -13.60 0.27 10.88
N LEU A 64 -13.77 -0.96 11.40
CA LEU A 64 -12.85 -2.08 11.21
C LEU A 64 -13.03 -2.80 9.86
N SER A 65 -14.10 -2.53 9.11
CA SER A 65 -14.35 -3.15 7.79
C SER A 65 -14.63 -2.08 6.74
N ARG A 66 -14.00 -2.22 5.56
CA ARG A 66 -14.21 -1.29 4.44
C ARG A 66 -14.12 -2.01 3.09
N GLU A 67 -14.94 -1.58 2.15
CA GLU A 67 -14.94 -2.05 0.76
C GLU A 67 -14.35 -0.98 -0.17
N PHE A 68 -13.73 -1.44 -1.25
CA PHE A 68 -13.08 -0.56 -2.24
C PHE A 68 -13.31 -1.01 -3.71
N PRO A 69 -14.50 -1.52 -4.11
CA PRO A 69 -14.69 -2.08 -5.45
C PRO A 69 -14.46 -1.06 -6.59
N ASP A 70 -14.79 0.21 -6.34
CA ASP A 70 -14.72 1.29 -7.33
C ASP A 70 -13.79 2.44 -6.92
N SER A 71 -12.80 2.15 -6.08
CA SER A 71 -11.79 3.15 -5.75
C SER A 71 -11.07 3.61 -7.02
N LYS A 72 -11.13 4.92 -7.30
CA LYS A 72 -10.38 5.56 -8.40
C LYS A 72 -8.86 5.36 -8.26
N MET A 73 -8.38 5.05 -7.06
CA MET A 73 -6.97 4.80 -6.77
C MET A 73 -6.53 3.36 -7.05
N HIS A 74 -7.43 2.48 -7.48
CA HIS A 74 -7.11 1.07 -7.73
C HIS A 74 -6.30 0.88 -9.02
N ARG A 75 -4.98 0.66 -8.90
CA ARG A 75 -4.05 0.56 -10.05
C ARG A 75 -4.14 -0.73 -10.88
N PHE A 76 -4.85 -1.75 -10.40
CA PHE A 76 -4.89 -3.10 -11.01
C PHE A 76 -6.31 -3.54 -11.41
N LYS A 77 -7.20 -2.58 -11.74
CA LYS A 77 -8.62 -2.87 -12.04
C LYS A 77 -8.76 -3.53 -13.41
N ASP A 78 -7.92 -3.14 -14.36
CA ASP A 78 -7.81 -3.78 -15.67
C ASP A 78 -6.80 -4.93 -15.59
N THR A 79 -7.19 -6.14 -16.02
CA THR A 79 -6.31 -7.31 -16.05
C THR A 79 -5.22 -7.24 -17.12
N ALA A 80 -5.37 -6.37 -18.14
CA ALA A 80 -4.37 -6.14 -19.17
C ALA A 80 -3.42 -4.97 -18.84
N SER A 81 -3.54 -4.39 -17.64
CA SER A 81 -2.77 -3.26 -17.18
C SER A 81 -1.26 -3.54 -17.21
N ARG A 82 -0.48 -2.65 -17.83
CA ARG A 82 1.00 -2.69 -17.79
C ARG A 82 1.56 -2.54 -16.37
N GLN A 83 0.73 -2.11 -15.41
CA GLN A 83 1.16 -1.90 -14.04
C GLN A 83 1.57 -3.21 -13.34
N PHE A 84 1.05 -4.38 -13.78
CA PHE A 84 1.47 -5.66 -13.20
C PHE A 84 2.96 -5.96 -13.39
N ALA A 85 3.57 -5.47 -14.48
CA ALA A 85 5.02 -5.61 -14.71
C ALA A 85 5.87 -4.76 -13.74
N TYR A 86 5.26 -3.80 -13.05
CA TYR A 86 5.93 -2.92 -12.09
C TYR A 86 5.69 -3.33 -10.63
N ILE A 87 5.10 -4.51 -10.38
CA ILE A 87 5.01 -5.06 -9.02
C ILE A 87 6.42 -5.50 -8.59
N ARG A 88 6.87 -4.97 -7.46
CA ARG A 88 8.21 -5.22 -6.89
C ARG A 88 8.12 -5.32 -5.38
N ALA A 89 9.09 -6.01 -4.78
CA ALA A 89 9.24 -6.05 -3.33
C ALA A 89 9.58 -4.64 -2.80
N PRO A 90 9.11 -4.28 -1.58
CA PRO A 90 9.45 -3.01 -0.96
C PRO A 90 10.97 -2.83 -0.79
N CYS A 91 11.44 -1.62 -1.09
CA CYS A 91 12.83 -1.21 -0.93
C CYS A 91 12.90 0.26 -0.52
N GLU A 92 14.10 0.72 -0.16
CA GLU A 92 14.36 2.09 0.31
C GLU A 92 14.11 3.16 -0.75
N THR A 93 14.13 2.79 -2.03
CA THR A 93 13.97 3.74 -3.14
C THR A 93 12.56 3.70 -3.69
N LEU A 94 11.88 4.84 -3.63
CA LEU A 94 10.55 5.07 -4.18
C LEU A 94 10.64 5.72 -5.56
N HIS A 95 9.95 5.15 -6.53
CA HIS A 95 9.71 5.81 -7.81
C HIS A 95 8.40 6.62 -7.71
N VAL A 96 8.52 7.94 -7.63
CA VAL A 96 7.39 8.86 -7.55
C VAL A 96 7.00 9.31 -8.96
N SER A 97 5.71 9.32 -9.25
CA SER A 97 5.14 9.74 -10.54
C SER A 97 4.01 10.73 -10.32
N ASN A 98 3.68 11.52 -11.33
CA ASN A 98 2.70 12.61 -11.26
C ASN A 98 3.16 13.73 -10.30
N VAL A 99 4.47 13.99 -10.28
CA VAL A 99 5.01 15.16 -9.57
C VAL A 99 4.46 16.43 -10.25
N PRO A 100 3.86 17.36 -9.47
CA PRO A 100 3.32 18.60 -10.02
C PRO A 100 4.40 19.45 -10.74
N PRO A 101 4.02 20.21 -11.77
CA PRO A 101 4.90 21.24 -12.31
C PRO A 101 5.35 22.18 -11.20
N HIS A 102 6.61 22.61 -11.22
CA HIS A 102 7.25 23.50 -10.22
C HIS A 102 7.63 22.87 -8.88
N THR A 103 7.38 21.57 -8.66
CA THR A 103 8.02 20.88 -7.53
C THR A 103 9.48 20.60 -7.88
N ASP A 104 10.41 21.06 -7.04
CA ASP A 104 11.83 20.79 -7.14
C ASP A 104 12.27 19.66 -6.18
N GLU A 105 13.54 19.27 -6.21
CA GLU A 105 14.07 18.24 -5.31
C GLU A 105 13.94 18.61 -3.83
N GLN A 106 13.99 19.90 -3.50
CA GLN A 106 13.86 20.37 -2.13
C GLN A 106 12.41 20.19 -1.62
N GLY A 107 11.41 20.55 -2.42
CA GLY A 107 10.01 20.31 -2.10
C GLY A 107 9.68 18.83 -1.94
N LEU A 108 10.30 17.95 -2.74
CA LEU A 108 10.21 16.50 -2.53
C LEU A 108 10.82 16.07 -1.20
N ARG A 109 12.00 16.58 -0.84
CA ARG A 109 12.61 16.26 0.46
C ARG A 109 11.73 16.71 1.62
N GLU A 110 11.17 17.91 1.56
CA GLU A 110 10.28 18.42 2.59
C GLU A 110 9.01 17.58 2.73
N LEU A 111 8.42 17.17 1.61
CA LEU A 111 7.23 16.30 1.59
C LEU A 111 7.49 14.94 2.25
N PHE A 112 8.67 14.35 2.00
CA PHE A 112 9.03 13.02 2.51
C PHE A 112 9.77 13.06 3.86
N ALA A 113 10.16 14.25 4.35
CA ALA A 113 10.87 14.43 5.61
C ALA A 113 10.20 13.78 6.83
N PRO A 114 8.85 13.85 7.00
CA PRO A 114 8.18 13.21 8.14
C PRO A 114 8.36 11.69 8.22
N TYR A 115 8.69 11.04 7.10
CA TYR A 115 8.89 9.60 7.00
C TYR A 115 10.36 9.18 7.02
N GLY A 116 11.30 10.13 6.94
CA GLY A 116 12.73 9.88 6.95
C GLY A 116 13.35 9.76 5.54
N VAL A 117 13.44 10.88 4.83
CA VAL A 117 14.09 10.98 3.51
C VAL A 117 15.61 11.10 3.62
N ALA A 118 16.35 10.42 2.75
CA ALA A 118 17.80 10.54 2.61
C ALA A 118 18.19 11.35 1.37
N HIS A 119 17.50 11.12 0.25
CA HIS A 119 17.78 11.80 -1.01
C HIS A 119 16.53 11.88 -1.89
N ALA A 120 16.44 12.91 -2.73
CA ALA A 120 15.43 13.02 -3.77
C ALA A 120 16.06 13.61 -5.04
N GLU A 121 15.69 13.06 -6.19
CA GLU A 121 16.18 13.45 -7.51
C GLU A 121 15.04 13.39 -8.54
N LEU A 122 14.81 14.50 -9.26
CA LEU A 122 13.88 14.53 -10.39
C LEU A 122 14.51 13.91 -11.63
N PHE A 123 13.69 13.27 -12.47
CA PHE A 123 14.20 12.73 -13.73
C PHE A 123 14.44 13.87 -14.73
N ARG A 124 15.70 14.03 -15.14
CA ARG A 124 16.12 15.10 -16.09
C ARG A 124 15.29 15.18 -17.37
N LYS A 125 14.87 14.03 -17.91
CA LYS A 125 14.06 13.95 -19.14
C LYS A 125 12.56 13.98 -18.89
N LYS A 126 12.11 13.84 -17.64
CA LYS A 126 10.71 13.69 -17.29
C LYS A 126 10.46 14.20 -15.87
N ALA A 127 10.38 15.53 -15.74
CA ALA A 127 10.21 16.21 -14.44
C ALA A 127 8.91 15.84 -13.68
N SER A 128 7.98 15.09 -14.29
CA SER A 128 6.82 14.52 -13.60
C SER A 128 7.12 13.21 -12.85
N MET A 129 8.40 12.79 -12.83
CA MET A 129 8.88 11.58 -12.16
C MET A 129 10.14 11.86 -11.36
N ALA A 130 10.31 11.13 -10.26
CA ALA A 130 11.44 11.28 -9.36
C ALA A 130 11.82 9.94 -8.71
N ASN A 131 13.07 9.85 -8.28
CA ASN A 131 13.49 8.86 -7.28
C ASN A 131 13.58 9.55 -5.91
N VAL A 132 12.98 8.95 -4.90
CA VAL A 132 13.11 9.36 -3.50
C VAL A 132 13.70 8.19 -2.71
N VAL A 133 14.88 8.39 -2.15
CA VAL A 133 15.56 7.40 -1.31
C VAL A 133 15.25 7.72 0.14
N MET A 134 14.70 6.74 0.84
CA MET A 134 14.38 6.81 2.26
C MET A 134 15.52 6.22 3.10
N THR A 135 15.54 6.57 4.37
CA THR A 135 16.56 6.13 5.34
C THR A 135 16.50 4.63 5.66
N SER A 136 15.37 3.99 5.41
CA SER A 136 15.19 2.54 5.60
C SER A 136 14.04 2.01 4.75
N LYS A 137 13.99 0.69 4.58
CA LYS A 137 12.87 0.01 3.91
C LYS A 137 11.54 0.29 4.63
N GLU A 138 11.54 0.35 5.95
CA GLU A 138 10.34 0.65 6.74
C GLU A 138 9.87 2.08 6.53
N ALA A 139 10.79 3.05 6.52
CA ALA A 139 10.50 4.44 6.16
C ALA A 139 9.86 4.56 4.77
N ALA A 140 10.36 3.80 3.79
CA ALA A 140 9.78 3.74 2.44
C ALA A 140 8.39 3.11 2.36
N VAL A 141 8.10 2.13 3.23
CA VAL A 141 6.76 1.53 3.30
C VAL A 141 5.76 2.46 4.00
N HIS A 142 6.24 3.30 4.91
CA HIS A 142 5.43 4.24 5.66
C HIS A 142 5.08 5.51 4.87
N ALA A 143 5.98 5.96 3.99
CA ALA A 143 5.81 7.13 3.12
C ALA A 143 4.81 6.93 1.98
#